data_AF-A0A962MMC6-F1
#
_entry.id   AF-A0A962MMC6-F1
#
_cell.length_a   1.000
_cell.length_b   1.000
_cell.length_c   1.000
_cell.angle_alpha   90.00
_cell.angle_beta   90.00
_cell.angle_gamma   90.00
#
_symmetry.space_group_name_H-M   'P 1'
#
loop_
_entity.id
_entity.type
_entity.pdbx_description
1 polymer ?
#
loop_
_entity_poly.entity_id
_entity_poly.type
_entity_poly.pdbx_seq_one_letter_code
_entity_poly.pdbx_strand_id
1 'polypeptide(L)'
;MGFILQYIDLLWLPLGLLTMHKQHRGWAIGFFIGCMLMMRLQAELMISTGYDNGFLGLLEMGAHRRGQITYSIFYVIYIALAVYSPGTKGPIFMAASISIFFAALFTSMIVMLI
;
A
#
# COMPACT_ATOMS: atom_id res chain seq x y z
N MET A 1 -8.72 -20.13 4.16
CA MET A 1 -7.74 -19.60 3.18
C MET A 1 -7.46 -18.10 3.38
N GLY A 2 -7.39 -17.59 4.63
CA GLY A 2 -7.17 -16.17 4.91
C GLY A 2 -5.70 -15.78 5.09
N PHE A 3 -4.88 -16.70 5.59
CA PHE A 3 -3.48 -16.43 5.92
C PHE A 3 -2.63 -16.09 4.67
N ILE A 4 -2.80 -16.79 3.56
CA ILE A 4 -1.95 -16.61 2.36
C ILE A 4 -2.18 -15.25 1.69
N LEU A 5 -3.44 -14.80 1.58
CA LEU A 5 -3.75 -13.47 1.04
C LEU A 5 -3.19 -12.36 1.94
N GLN A 6 -3.21 -12.56 3.27
CA GLN A 6 -2.75 -11.58 4.27
C GLN A 6 -1.24 -11.27 4.23
N TYR A 7 -0.43 -12.12 3.57
CA TYR A 7 1.01 -11.95 3.40
C TYR A 7 1.43 -11.63 1.95
N ILE A 8 0.48 -11.41 1.02
CA ILE A 8 0.84 -10.96 -0.33
C ILE A 8 1.63 -9.65 -0.28
N ASP A 9 1.29 -8.76 0.64
CA ASP A 9 2.02 -7.51 0.87
C ASP A 9 3.49 -7.73 1.27
N LEU A 10 3.80 -8.88 1.91
CA LEU A 10 5.15 -9.25 2.29
C LEU A 10 6.02 -9.59 1.06
N LEU A 11 5.42 -9.98 -0.06
CA LEU A 11 6.13 -10.26 -1.31
C LEU A 11 6.64 -8.98 -1.98
N TRP A 12 6.03 -7.82 -1.70
CA TRP A 12 6.47 -6.51 -2.20
C TRP A 12 7.72 -5.99 -1.48
N LEU A 13 7.98 -6.42 -0.25
CA LEU A 13 9.15 -6.05 0.54
C LEU A 13 10.49 -6.49 -0.10
N PRO A 14 10.71 -7.78 -0.45
CA PRO A 14 11.93 -8.21 -1.13
C PRO A 14 12.03 -7.64 -2.55
N LEU A 15 10.89 -7.47 -3.23
CA LEU A 15 10.82 -6.84 -4.55
C LEU A 15 11.33 -5.40 -4.50
N GLY A 16 10.82 -4.59 -3.58
CA GLY A 16 11.27 -3.22 -3.36
C GLY A 16 12.75 -3.13 -2.96
N LEU A 17 13.25 -4.09 -2.18
CA LEU A 17 14.65 -4.15 -1.78
C LEU A 17 15.60 -4.46 -2.95
N LEU A 18 15.18 -5.31 -3.87
CA LEU A 18 15.96 -5.69 -5.06
C LEU A 18 15.94 -4.59 -6.11
N THR A 19 14.81 -3.91 -6.32
CA THR A 19 14.70 -2.85 -7.32
C THR A 19 15.32 -1.52 -6.89
N MET A 20 15.42 -1.25 -5.59
CA MET A 20 15.88 0.04 -5.07
C MET A 20 17.41 0.14 -4.92
N HIS A 21 17.94 1.30 -5.32
CA HIS A 21 19.35 1.65 -5.12
C HIS A 21 19.71 1.69 -3.62
N LYS A 22 20.94 1.27 -3.25
CA LYS A 22 21.36 1.05 -1.85
C LYS A 22 21.08 2.24 -0.91
N GLN A 23 21.12 3.45 -1.42
CA GLN A 23 20.93 4.69 -0.64
C GLN A 23 19.46 5.00 -0.29
N HIS A 24 18.49 4.43 -1.01
CA HIS A 24 17.05 4.71 -0.82
C HIS A 24 16.26 3.55 -0.21
N ARG A 25 16.92 2.42 0.05
CA ARG A 25 16.28 1.21 0.59
C ARG A 25 15.56 1.45 1.92
N GLY A 26 16.14 2.26 2.81
CA GLY A 26 15.52 2.57 4.10
C GLY A 26 14.18 3.28 3.95
N TRP A 27 14.12 4.27 3.05
CA TRP A 27 12.88 5.00 2.75
C TRP A 27 11.82 4.12 2.10
N ALA A 28 12.23 3.27 1.16
CA ALA A 28 11.33 2.31 0.52
C ALA A 28 10.77 1.31 1.53
N ILE A 29 11.59 0.74 2.42
CA ILE A 29 11.14 -0.16 3.48
C ILE A 29 10.14 0.55 4.39
N GLY A 30 10.44 1.78 4.82
CA GLY A 30 9.53 2.57 5.65
C GLY A 30 8.18 2.81 4.97
N PHE A 31 8.20 3.11 3.68
CA PHE A 31 6.99 3.26 2.87
C PHE A 31 6.16 1.97 2.82
N PHE A 32 6.76 0.83 2.45
CA PHE A 32 6.05 -0.45 2.36
C PHE A 32 5.46 -0.88 3.71
N ILE A 33 6.25 -0.80 4.79
CA ILE A 33 5.79 -1.13 6.15
C ILE A 33 4.66 -0.21 6.57
N GLY A 34 4.80 1.10 6.33
CA GLY A 34 3.76 2.08 6.65
C GLY A 34 2.45 1.78 5.92
N CYS A 35 2.51 1.51 4.61
CA CYS A 35 1.36 1.12 3.82
C CYS A 35 0.71 -0.18 4.34
N MET A 36 1.51 -1.19 4.68
CA MET A 36 1.02 -2.47 5.18
C MET A 36 0.27 -2.33 6.52
N LEU A 37 0.84 -1.57 7.46
CA LEU A 37 0.19 -1.27 8.73
C LEU A 37 -1.09 -0.46 8.54
N MET A 38 -1.04 0.56 7.69
CA MET A 38 -2.19 1.42 7.46
C MET A 38 -3.36 0.68 6.82
N MET A 39 -3.09 -0.17 5.83
CA MET A 39 -4.11 -1.01 5.21
C MET A 39 -4.78 -1.95 6.22
N ARG A 40 -4.00 -2.54 7.13
CA ARG A 40 -4.56 -3.40 8.19
C ARG A 40 -5.45 -2.61 9.14
N LEU A 41 -5.00 -1.43 9.57
CA LEU A 41 -5.81 -0.54 10.41
C LEU A 41 -7.10 -0.13 9.69
N GLN A 42 -7.05 0.20 8.40
CA GLN A 42 -8.26 0.53 7.62
C GLN A 42 -9.23 -0.65 7.55
N ALA A 43 -8.73 -1.86 7.30
CA ALA A 43 -9.56 -3.06 7.23
C ALA A 43 -10.18 -3.41 8.60
N GLU A 44 -9.41 -3.30 9.70
CA GLU A 44 -9.93 -3.54 11.05
C GLU A 44 -10.98 -2.50 11.46
N LEU A 45 -10.78 -1.23 11.11
CA LEU A 45 -11.76 -0.18 11.36
C LEU A 45 -13.10 -0.48 10.65
N MET A 46 -13.05 -0.93 9.40
CA MET A 46 -14.21 -1.33 8.60
C MET A 46 -14.95 -2.53 9.22
N ILE A 47 -14.20 -3.54 9.67
CA ILE A 47 -14.76 -4.71 10.36
C ILE A 47 -15.42 -4.28 11.68
N SER A 48 -14.77 -3.41 12.46
CA SER A 48 -15.30 -2.94 13.75
C SER A 48 -16.57 -2.09 13.63
N THR A 49 -16.75 -1.41 12.50
CA THR A 49 -17.96 -0.63 12.21
C THR A 49 -19.12 -1.50 11.70
N GLY A 50 -18.90 -2.81 11.51
CA GLY A 50 -19.92 -3.76 11.07
C GLY A 50 -20.13 -3.81 9.56
N TYR A 51 -19.28 -3.16 8.76
CA TYR A 51 -19.39 -3.07 7.31
C TYR A 51 -18.25 -3.86 6.62
N ASP A 52 -18.28 -5.18 6.76
CA ASP A 52 -17.23 -6.08 6.26
C ASP A 52 -17.11 -6.07 4.70
N ASN A 53 -18.21 -5.74 4.01
CA ASN A 53 -18.31 -5.69 2.54
C ASN A 53 -18.40 -4.26 1.96
N GLY A 54 -18.22 -3.22 2.78
CA GLY A 54 -18.40 -1.82 2.37
C GLY A 54 -19.73 -1.23 2.81
N PHE A 55 -19.79 0.10 2.91
CA PHE A 55 -20.99 0.85 3.31
C PHE A 55 -22.03 0.89 2.18
N LEU A 56 -21.59 0.89 0.93
CA LEU A 56 -22.47 1.05 -0.24
C LEU A 56 -22.91 -0.29 -0.86
N GLY A 57 -22.26 -1.41 -0.51
CA GLY A 57 -22.64 -2.74 -0.98
C GLY A 57 -22.54 -2.93 -2.50
N LEU A 58 -21.80 -2.07 -3.20
CA LEU A 58 -21.69 -2.09 -4.67
C LEU A 58 -20.76 -3.19 -5.18
N LEU A 59 -19.88 -3.67 -4.30
CA LEU A 59 -18.99 -4.78 -4.55
C LEU A 59 -19.22 -5.81 -3.42
N GLU A 60 -19.10 -7.11 -3.71
CA GLU A 60 -19.23 -8.19 -2.71
C GLU A 60 -17.87 -8.64 -2.13
N MET A 61 -16.76 -8.02 -2.56
CA MET A 61 -15.42 -8.38 -2.08
C MET A 61 -15.14 -7.79 -0.70
N GLY A 62 -14.68 -8.59 0.27
CA GLY A 62 -14.35 -8.06 1.60
C GLY A 62 -13.37 -6.88 1.58
N ALA A 63 -13.56 -5.93 2.49
CA ALA A 63 -12.80 -4.67 2.61
C ALA A 63 -11.28 -4.85 2.49
N HIS A 64 -10.76 -5.86 3.16
CA HIS A 64 -9.34 -6.17 3.16
C HIS A 64 -8.79 -6.42 1.75
N ARG A 65 -9.52 -7.19 0.92
CA ARG A 65 -9.08 -7.55 -0.43
C ARG A 65 -9.06 -6.34 -1.36
N ARG A 66 -10.02 -5.42 -1.20
CA ARG A 66 -10.06 -4.15 -1.95
C ARG A 66 -8.90 -3.24 -1.59
N GLY A 67 -8.57 -3.17 -0.31
CA GLY A 67 -7.36 -2.49 0.18
C GLY A 67 -6.10 -3.04 -0.48
N GLN A 68 -5.92 -4.36 -0.44
CA GLN A 68 -4.74 -5.02 -1.02
C GLN A 68 -4.56 -4.73 -2.51
N ILE A 69 -5.64 -4.77 -3.28
CA ILE A 69 -5.60 -4.45 -4.72
C ILE A 69 -5.16 -3.00 -4.91
N THR A 70 -5.76 -2.08 -4.15
CA THR A 70 -5.46 -0.64 -4.26
C THR A 70 -4.00 -0.36 -3.92
N TYR A 71 -3.51 -0.85 -2.78
CA TYR A 71 -2.12 -0.68 -2.36
C TYR A 71 -1.13 -1.34 -3.34
N SER A 72 -1.46 -2.51 -3.91
CA SER A 72 -0.63 -3.17 -4.93
C SER A 72 -0.42 -2.31 -6.17
N ILE A 73 -1.46 -1.59 -6.63
CA ILE A 73 -1.34 -0.65 -7.76
C ILE A 73 -0.36 0.48 -7.41
N PHE A 74 -0.47 1.05 -6.22
CA PHE A 74 0.45 2.09 -5.76
C PHE A 74 1.88 1.59 -5.55
N TYR A 75 2.07 0.34 -5.13
CA TYR A 75 3.39 -0.29 -5.05
C TYR A 75 4.05 -0.41 -6.42
N VAL A 76 3.31 -0.82 -7.45
CA VAL A 76 3.82 -0.85 -8.82
C VAL A 76 4.23 0.54 -9.28
N ILE A 77 3.37 1.54 -9.07
CA ILE A 77 3.66 2.94 -9.44
C ILE A 77 4.92 3.44 -8.71
N TYR A 78 5.03 3.15 -7.41
CA TYR A 78 6.17 3.54 -6.61
C TYR A 78 7.48 2.92 -7.11
N ILE A 79 7.47 1.61 -7.40
CA ILE A 79 8.63 0.91 -7.94
C ILE A 79 9.00 1.45 -9.33
N ALA A 80 8.01 1.67 -10.20
CA ALA A 80 8.24 2.23 -11.53
C ALA A 80 8.94 3.60 -11.44
N LEU A 81 8.43 4.51 -10.61
CA LEU A 81 9.03 5.84 -10.39
C LEU A 81 10.46 5.74 -9.85
N ALA A 82 10.71 4.81 -8.94
CA ALA A 82 12.03 4.62 -8.37
C ALA A 82 13.05 4.02 -9.36
N VAL A 83 12.61 3.15 -10.26
CA VAL A 83 13.46 2.59 -11.33
C VAL A 83 13.80 3.66 -12.37
N TYR A 84 12.84 4.53 -12.73
CA TYR A 84 13.06 5.61 -13.69
C TYR A 84 13.93 6.77 -13.17
N SER A 85 14.06 6.91 -11.85
CA SER A 85 14.75 8.05 -11.23
C SER A 85 15.97 7.67 -10.36
N PRO A 86 16.97 6.95 -10.92
CA PRO A 86 18.16 6.57 -10.17
C PRO A 86 19.01 7.82 -9.89
N GLY A 87 19.27 8.11 -8.61
CA GLY A 87 20.15 9.22 -8.18
C GLY A 87 19.41 10.45 -7.63
N THR A 88 18.11 10.36 -7.40
CA THR A 88 17.34 11.41 -6.74
C THR A 88 17.83 11.66 -5.31
N LYS A 89 17.93 12.93 -4.89
CA LYS A 89 18.36 13.27 -3.52
C LYS A 89 17.37 12.69 -2.49
N GLY A 90 17.89 12.17 -1.38
CA GLY A 90 17.10 11.51 -0.32
C GLY A 90 15.81 12.24 0.10
N PRO A 91 15.84 13.57 0.36
CA PRO A 91 14.63 14.31 0.73
C PRO A 91 13.53 14.34 -0.34
N ILE A 92 13.91 14.39 -1.62
CA ILE A 92 12.95 14.39 -2.75
C ILE A 92 12.28 13.02 -2.84
N PHE A 93 13.07 11.95 -2.68
CA PHE A 93 12.56 10.58 -2.65
C PHE A 93 11.63 10.33 -1.46
N MET A 94 11.98 10.88 -0.29
CA MET A 94 11.13 10.84 0.89
C MET A 94 9.79 11.58 0.66
N ALA A 95 9.83 12.80 0.13
CA ALA A 95 8.63 13.57 -0.18
C ALA A 95 7.70 12.81 -1.13
N ALA A 96 8.25 12.23 -2.22
CA ALA A 96 7.49 11.41 -3.16
C ALA A 96 6.87 10.18 -2.48
N SER A 97 7.61 9.50 -1.60
CA SER A 97 7.12 8.34 -0.84
C SER A 97 5.93 8.72 0.06
N ILE A 98 6.02 9.86 0.75
CA ILE A 98 4.95 10.37 1.61
C ILE A 98 3.71 10.76 0.77
N SER A 99 3.90 11.43 -0.36
CA SER A 99 2.79 11.80 -1.24
C SER A 99 2.04 10.57 -1.78
N ILE A 100 2.78 9.55 -2.23
CA ILE A 100 2.18 8.30 -2.73
C ILE A 100 1.51 7.54 -1.59
N PHE A 101 2.06 7.60 -0.37
CA PHE A 101 1.47 6.98 0.81
C PHE A 101 0.08 7.56 1.11
N PHE A 102 -0.04 8.90 1.14
CA PHE A 102 -1.33 9.56 1.36
C PHE A 102 -2.30 9.31 0.21
N ALA A 103 -1.83 9.33 -1.04
CA ALA A 103 -2.67 9.00 -2.20
C ALA A 103 -3.26 7.58 -2.06
N ALA A 104 -2.42 6.59 -1.75
CA ALA A 104 -2.85 5.21 -1.53
C ALA A 104 -3.84 5.10 -0.37
N LEU A 105 -3.59 5.81 0.73
CA LEU A 105 -4.47 5.83 1.91
C LEU A 105 -5.87 6.35 1.57
N PHE A 106 -5.96 7.51 0.92
CA PHE A 106 -7.25 8.12 0.58
C PHE A 106 -8.01 7.29 -0.46
N THR A 107 -7.32 6.84 -1.52
CA THR A 107 -7.95 5.99 -2.53
C THR A 107 -8.41 4.67 -1.92
N SER A 108 -7.61 4.04 -1.06
CA SER A 108 -7.99 2.79 -0.37
C SER A 108 -9.22 2.99 0.51
N MET A 109 -9.31 4.08 1.29
CA MET A 109 -10.51 4.37 2.08
C MET A 109 -11.77 4.51 1.22
N ILE A 110 -11.68 5.22 0.10
CA ILE A 110 -12.83 5.39 -0.81
C ILE A 110 -13.23 4.04 -1.40
N VAL A 111 -12.27 3.25 -1.88
CA VAL A 111 -12.52 1.94 -2.51
C VAL A 111 -13.00 0.90 -1.51
N MET A 112 -12.59 0.99 -0.25
CA MET A 112 -13.11 0.14 0.83
C MET A 112 -14.56 0.50 1.17
N LEU A 113 -14.90 1.79 1.16
CA LEU A 113 -16.25 2.28 1.50
C LEU A 113 -17.30 1.88 0.46
N ILE A 114 -16.93 1.93 -0.83
CA ILE A 114 -17.75 1.52 -2.00
C ILE A 114 -17.93 0.02 -2.01
#